data_AF-A0A150N600-F1
#
_entry.id   AF-A0A150N600-F1
#
_cell.length_a   1.000
_cell.length_b   1.000
_cell.length_c   1.000
_cell.angle_alpha   90.00
_cell.angle_beta   90.00
_cell.angle_gamma   90.00
#
_symmetry.space_group_name_H-M   'P 1'
#
loop_
_entity.id
_entity.type
_entity.pdbx_description
1 polymer ?
#
loop_
_entity_poly.entity_id
_entity_poly.type
_entity_poly.pdbx_seq_one_letter_code
_entity_poly.pdbx_strand_id
1 'polypeptide(L)' 'MPNKEILILIEKKRMELIEAVAKNGLNSTVTIQVSRELDSLLNTYNRQNYKQKSAPRP' A
#
# COMPACT_ATOMS: atom_id res chain seq x y z
N MET A 1 -9.47 -16.36 3.52
CA MET A 1 -8.90 -15.26 4.34
C MET A 1 -8.67 -14.06 3.43
N PRO A 2 -9.67 -13.20 3.21
CA PRO A 2 -9.66 -12.15 2.16
C PRO A 2 -8.52 -11.12 2.29
N ASN A 3 -7.90 -11.04 3.47
CA ASN A 3 -6.83 -10.08 3.77
C ASN A 3 -5.44 -10.53 3.28
N LYS A 4 -5.24 -11.81 2.92
CA LYS A 4 -3.90 -12.34 2.61
C LYS A 4 -3.39 -11.88 1.24
N GLU A 5 -4.26 -11.79 0.23
CA GLU A 5 -3.87 -11.33 -1.11
C GLU A 5 -3.44 -9.87 -1.12
N ILE A 6 -4.15 -9.01 -0.40
CA ILE A 6 -3.80 -7.59 -0.29
C ILE A 6 -2.46 -7.42 0.43
N LEU A 7 -2.20 -8.22 1.46
CA LEU A 7 -0.88 -8.21 2.14
C LEU A 7 0.25 -8.63 1.20
N ILE A 8 0.04 -9.66 0.37
CA ILE A 8 1.04 -10.09 -0.62
C ILE A 8 1.28 -8.98 -1.65
N LEU A 9 0.23 -8.29 -2.10
CA LEU A 9 0.34 -7.16 -3.02
C LEU A 9 1.11 -5.99 -2.39
N ILE A 10 0.84 -5.67 -1.12
CA ILE A 10 1.56 -4.62 -0.38
C ILE A 10 3.05 -4.95 -0.30
N GLU A 11 3.41 -6.18 0.10
CA GLU A 11 4.82 -6.61 0.19
C GLU A 11 5.54 -6.53 -1.16
N LYS A 12 4.90 -7.03 -2.22
CA LYS A 12 5.46 -6.92 -3.59
C LYS A 12 5.69 -5.47 -3.99
N LYS A 13 4.68 -4.61 -3.79
CA LYS A 13 4.74 -3.20 -4.19
C LYS A 13 5.76 -2.42 -3.36
N ARG A 14 6.00 -2.85 -2.12
CA ARG A 14 7.01 -2.29 -1.22
C ARG A 14 8.43 -2.64 -1.66
N MET A 15 8.68 -3.87 -2.13
CA MET A 15 9.95 -4.21 -2.77
C MET A 15 10.17 -3.40 -4.05
N GLU A 16 9.14 -3.28 -4.89
CA GLU A 16 9.19 -2.47 -6.11
C GLU A 16 9.51 -1.00 -5.80
N LEU A 17 8.95 -0.45 -4.71
CA LEU A 17 9.27 0.90 -4.25
C LEU A 17 10.74 1.03 -3.85
N ILE A 18 11.25 0.10 -3.06
CA ILE A 18 12.66 0.11 -2.62
C ILE A 18 13.60 0.04 -3.83
N GLU A 19 13.29 -0.82 -4.80
CA GLU A 19 14.06 -0.90 -6.05
C GLU A 19 13.96 0.38 -6.87
N ALA A 20 12.78 0.98 -6.98
CA ALA A 20 12.58 2.24 -7.71
C ALA A 20 13.35 3.39 -7.03
N VAL A 21 13.34 3.46 -5.70
CA VAL A 21 14.15 4.41 -4.92
C VAL A 21 15.64 4.18 -5.17
N ALA A 22 16.10 2.93 -5.13
CA ALA A 22 17.51 2.60 -5.32
C ALA A 22 18.00 2.90 -6.75
N LYS A 23 17.14 2.70 -7.77
CA LYS A 23 17.48 2.93 -9.18
C LYS A 23 17.30 4.38 -9.62
N ASN A 24 16.21 5.02 -9.21
CA ASN A 24 15.80 6.32 -9.74
C ASN A 24 15.83 7.46 -8.70
N GLY A 25 16.03 7.14 -7.41
CA GLY A 25 15.93 8.10 -6.31
C GLY A 25 14.48 8.36 -5.87
N LEU A 26 14.35 9.00 -4.71
CA LEU A 26 13.04 9.29 -4.07
C LEU A 26 12.17 10.24 -4.90
N ASN A 27 12.80 11.13 -5.66
CA ASN A 27 12.11 12.21 -6.38
C ASN A 27 11.76 11.86 -7.84
N SER A 28 12.04 10.63 -8.27
CA SER A 28 11.64 10.18 -9.59
C SER A 28 10.13 9.95 -9.66
N THR A 29 9.53 10.34 -10.77
CA THR A 29 8.11 10.09 -11.07
C THR A 29 7.75 8.62 -10.87
N VAL A 30 8.65 7.70 -11.22
CA VAL A 30 8.45 6.25 -11.04
C VAL A 30 8.28 5.91 -9.55
N THR A 31 9.19 6.39 -8.71
CA THR A 31 9.17 6.17 -7.26
C THR A 31 7.92 6.77 -6.61
N ILE A 32 7.52 7.98 -7.05
CA ILE A 32 6.32 8.65 -6.56
C ILE A 32 5.06 7.88 -6.96
N GLN A 33 4.99 7.34 -8.19
CA GLN A 33 3.86 6.52 -8.63
C GLN A 33 3.76 5.23 -7.82
N VAL A 34 4.87 4.49 -7.68
CA VAL A 34 4.89 3.24 -6.89
C VAL A 34 4.53 3.52 -5.43
N SER A 35 4.96 4.65 -4.85
CA SER A 35 4.57 5.06 -3.49
C SER A 35 3.07 5.31 -3.36
N ARG A 36 2.44 5.94 -4.36
CA ARG A 36 0.99 6.20 -4.37
C ARG A 36 0.19 4.91 -4.51
N GLU A 37 0.67 3.98 -5.33
CA GLU A 37 0.03 2.66 -5.49
C GLU A 37 0.12 1.85 -4.19
N LEU A 38 1.29 1.83 -3.55
CA LEU A 38 1.48 1.18 -2.26
C LEU A 38 0.55 1.79 -1.18
N ASP A 39 0.45 3.12 -1.13
CA ASP A 39 -0.44 3.82 -0.20
C ASP A 39 -1.92 3.49 -0.44
N SER A 40 -2.35 3.38 -1.71
CA SER A 40 -3.71 2.97 -2.06
C SER A 40 -4.02 1.53 -1.61
N LEU A 41 -3.08 0.60 -1.79
CA LEU A 41 -3.19 -0.77 -1.31
C LEU A 41 -3.27 -0.84 0.22
N LEU A 42 -2.42 -0.07 0.91
CA LEU A 42 -2.45 0.07 2.37
C LEU A 42 -3.78 0.64 2.83
N ASN A 43 -4.28 1.70 2.21
CA ASN A 43 -5.58 2.29 2.55
C ASN A 43 -6.73 1.33 2.29
N THR A 44 -6.66 0.53 1.23
CA THR A 44 -7.67 -0.50 0.92
C THR A 44 -7.67 -1.60 1.98
N TYR A 45 -6.50 -2.11 2.33
CA TYR A 45 -6.32 -3.04 3.44
C TYR A 45 -6.87 -2.42 4.73
N ASN A 46 -6.49 -1.18 5.02
CA ASN A 46 -6.87 -0.47 6.21
C ASN A 46 -8.40 -0.32 6.30
N ARG A 47 -9.07 0.12 5.23
CA ARG A 47 -10.55 0.21 5.18
C ARG A 47 -11.22 -1.14 5.43
N GLN A 48 -10.70 -2.22 4.84
CA GLN A 48 -11.24 -3.56 5.05
C GLN A 48 -11.09 -4.03 6.50
N ASN A 49 -9.99 -3.67 7.16
CA ASN A 49 -9.76 -3.98 8.57
C ASN A 49 -10.48 -3.01 9.53
N TYR A 50 -10.65 -1.74 9.17
CA TYR A 50 -11.37 -0.73 9.96
C TYR A 50 -12.89 -0.94 9.92
N LYS A 51 -13.46 -1.46 8.82
CA LYS A 51 -14.89 -1.87 8.79
C LYS A 51 -15.23 -2.93 9.85
N GLN A 52 -14.25 -3.64 10.41
CA GLN A 52 -14.45 -4.56 11.53
C GLN A 52 -14.35 -3.89 12.92
N LYS A 53 -13.84 -2.64 13.02
CA LYS A 53 -13.63 -1.94 14.30
C LYS A 53 -14.50 -0.70 14.52
N SER A 54 -15.26 -0.25 13.53
CA SER A 54 -16.15 0.91 13.71
C SER A 54 -17.62 0.54 13.50
N ALA A 55 -18.26 0.10 14.58
CA ALA A 55 -19.60 0.61 14.87
C ALA A 55 -19.56 2.16 14.81
N PRO A 56 -20.61 2.82 14.30
CA PRO A 56 -20.62 4.26 14.12
C PRO A 56 -20.43 4.94 15.48
N ARG A 57 -19.52 5.92 15.56
CA ARG A 57 -19.50 6.88 16.66
C ARG A 57 -20.32 8.10 16.17
N PRO A 58 -21.19 8.69 17.02
CA PRO A 58 -22.34 9.51 16.63
C PRO A 58 -21.94 10.88 16.07
#